data_AF-A0A7K5ARV0-F1
#
_entry.id   AF-A0A7K5ARV0-F1
#
_cell.length_a   1.000
_cell.length_b   1.000
_cell.length_c   1.000
_cell.angle_alpha   90.00
_cell.angle_beta   90.00
_cell.angle_gamma   90.00
#
_symmetry.space_group_name_H-M   'P 1'
#
loop_
_entity.id
_entity.type
_entity.pdbx_description
1 polymer ?
#
loop_
_entity_poly.entity_id
_entity_poly.type
_entity_poly.pdbx_seq_one_letter_code
_entity_poly.pdbx_strand_id
1 'polypeptide(L)'
;CKGAPPSGEEPPALCLQCDMNDCYSRLRKLVPTIPPNKRVSKVEILQHVIDYILDLQLALETHPALLRQQQPPPPALLPGSCPAGTPRTPLTALNTDPVRGSVNKPGDSILCR
;
A
#
# COMPACT_ATOMS: atom_id res chain seq x y z
N CYS A 1 7.02 39.13 -19.81
CA CYS A 1 5.95 38.35 -19.14
C CYS A 1 6.47 36.94 -18.93
N LYS A 2 6.94 36.63 -17.71
CA LYS A 2 7.69 35.42 -17.38
C LYS A 2 6.75 34.46 -16.65
N GLY A 3 6.59 33.25 -17.19
CA GLY A 3 5.65 32.23 -16.73
C GLY A 3 5.94 31.74 -15.31
N ALA A 4 4.84 31.35 -14.65
CA ALA A 4 4.71 30.94 -13.25
C ALA A 4 5.55 29.69 -12.86
N PRO A 5 5.81 29.48 -11.55
CA PRO A 5 6.47 28.28 -11.05
C PRO A 5 5.51 27.07 -11.00
N PRO A 6 6.00 25.83 -11.08
CA PRO A 6 5.21 24.67 -10.72
C PRO A 6 5.11 24.55 -9.18
N SER A 7 3.90 24.73 -8.63
CA SER A 7 3.48 24.16 -7.33
C SER A 7 3.76 22.65 -7.37
N GLY A 8 4.48 22.02 -6.43
CA GLY A 8 4.06 21.81 -5.03
C GLY A 8 2.85 20.87 -5.04
N GLU A 9 2.88 19.59 -4.65
CA GLU A 9 3.79 18.81 -3.81
C GLU A 9 3.72 17.35 -4.32
N GLU A 10 4.80 16.82 -4.89
CA GLU A 10 4.95 15.36 -5.04
C GLU A 10 5.18 14.79 -3.62
N PRO A 11 4.48 13.72 -3.20
CA PRO A 11 4.86 13.02 -1.97
C PRO A 11 6.33 12.65 -2.13
N PRO A 12 7.19 12.89 -1.13
CA PRO A 12 8.62 12.66 -1.28
C PRO A 12 8.77 11.23 -1.74
N ALA A 13 9.14 11.05 -3.02
CA ALA A 13 9.48 9.76 -3.58
C ALA A 13 10.45 9.18 -2.57
N LEU A 14 9.97 8.22 -1.75
CA LEU A 14 10.68 7.78 -0.56
C LEU A 14 11.97 7.21 -1.10
N CYS A 15 13.01 8.03 -0.96
CA CYS A 15 14.16 7.99 -1.82
C CYS A 15 14.66 6.55 -1.79
N LEU A 16 14.81 5.92 -2.95
CA LEU A 16 15.37 4.56 -3.09
C LEU A 16 16.79 4.44 -2.50
N GLN A 17 17.32 5.50 -1.87
CA GLN A 17 18.59 5.60 -1.17
C GLN A 17 18.48 5.96 0.33
N CYS A 18 17.38 5.66 1.02
CA CYS A 18 17.37 5.75 2.49
C CYS A 18 18.03 4.50 3.12
N ASP A 19 19.01 4.70 4.01
CA ASP A 19 19.63 3.63 4.79
C ASP A 19 18.55 2.92 5.62
N MET A 20 18.66 1.60 5.79
CA MET A 20 17.70 0.85 6.61
C MET A 20 17.59 1.39 8.05
N ASN A 21 18.66 1.91 8.62
CA ASN A 21 18.65 2.54 9.94
C ASN A 21 17.88 3.86 9.97
N ASP A 22 17.81 4.59 8.85
CA ASP A 22 16.96 5.78 8.73
C ASP A 22 15.49 5.41 8.73
N CYS A 23 15.13 4.29 8.08
CA CYS A 23 13.78 3.74 8.16
C CYS A 23 13.39 3.44 9.60
N TYR A 24 14.24 2.73 10.37
CA TYR A 24 14.00 2.49 11.80
C TYR A 24 13.88 3.79 12.60
N SER A 25 14.73 4.79 12.32
CA SER A 25 14.66 6.10 12.98
C SER A 25 13.37 6.85 12.69
N ARG A 26 12.82 6.70 11.48
CA ARG A 26 11.53 7.27 11.09
C ARG A 26 10.37 6.54 11.77
N LEU A 27 10.42 5.21 11.85
CA LEU A 27 9.40 4.41 12.55
C LEU A 27 9.29 4.82 14.02
N ARG A 28 10.42 5.08 14.70
CA ARG A 28 10.43 5.57 16.10
C ARG A 28 9.74 6.91 16.32
N LYS A 29 9.63 7.74 15.28
CA LYS A 29 8.92 9.04 15.36
C LYS A 29 7.43 8.92 15.05
N LEU A 30 7.05 7.93 14.25
CA LEU A 30 5.68 7.73 13.78
C LEU A 30 4.85 6.84 14.70
N VAL A 31 5.48 5.89 15.40
CA VAL A 31 4.80 4.93 16.26
C VAL A 31 4.80 5.41 17.71
N PRO A 32 3.64 5.76 18.29
CA PRO A 32 3.55 6.35 19.63
C PRO A 32 4.04 5.44 20.77
N THR A 33 4.02 4.13 20.55
CA THR A 33 4.37 3.12 21.57
C THR A 33 5.88 2.86 21.67
N ILE A 34 6.68 3.35 20.70
CA ILE A 34 8.13 3.13 20.70
C ILE A 34 8.84 4.25 21.49
N PRO A 35 9.62 3.93 22.54
CA PRO A 35 10.33 4.95 23.30
C PRO A 35 11.46 5.61 22.47
N PRO A 36 11.51 6.96 22.37
CA PRO A 36 12.49 7.66 21.52
C PRO A 36 13.92 7.68 22.08
N ASN A 37 14.08 7.55 23.41
CA ASN A 37 15.37 7.69 24.10
C ASN A 37 15.92 6.36 24.66
N LYS A 38 15.31 5.22 24.33
CA LYS A 38 15.77 3.90 24.76
C LYS A 38 16.36 3.09 23.61
N ARG A 39 17.23 2.14 23.90
CA ARG A 39 17.66 1.15 22.90
C ARG A 39 16.56 0.10 22.77
N VAL A 40 16.01 -0.02 21.56
CA VAL A 40 14.99 -1.00 21.18
C VAL A 40 15.55 -1.78 20.00
N SER A 41 15.37 -3.09 19.98
CA SER A 41 15.86 -3.93 18.88
C SER A 41 15.05 -3.68 17.60
N LYS A 42 15.62 -4.04 16.44
CA LYS A 42 14.91 -3.94 15.16
C LYS A 42 13.62 -4.75 15.16
N VAL A 43 13.61 -5.93 15.79
CA VAL A 43 12.43 -6.80 15.87
C VAL A 43 11.35 -6.19 16.74
N GLU A 44 11.69 -5.65 17.92
CA GLU A 44 10.72 -4.95 18.77
C GLU A 44 10.14 -3.73 18.07
N ILE A 45 10.93 -2.97 17.31
CA ILE A 45 10.41 -1.88 16.48
C ILE A 45 9.38 -2.39 15.47
N LEU A 46 9.66 -3.51 14.78
CA LEU A 46 8.73 -4.08 13.81
C LEU A 46 7.43 -4.54 14.46
N GLN A 47 7.50 -5.14 15.65
CA GLN A 47 6.31 -5.54 16.42
C GLN A 47 5.44 -4.34 16.76
N HIS A 48 6.02 -3.28 17.33
CA HIS A 48 5.29 -2.05 17.62
C HIS A 48 4.65 -1.40 16.38
N VAL A 49 5.31 -1.50 15.21
CA VAL A 49 4.76 -0.99 13.95
C VAL A 49 3.57 -1.83 13.49
N ILE A 50 3.65 -3.15 13.60
CA ILE A 50 2.54 -4.04 13.26
C ILE A 50 1.33 -3.72 14.14
N ASP A 51 1.50 -3.65 15.45
CA ASP A 51 0.42 -3.34 16.39
C ASP A 51 -0.21 -1.98 16.08
N TYR A 52 0.60 -0.95 15.83
CA TYR A 52 0.10 0.38 15.50
C TYR A 52 -0.69 0.42 14.19
N ILE A 53 -0.26 -0.31 13.16
CA ILE A 53 -1.00 -0.40 11.89
C ILE A 53 -2.35 -1.08 12.12
N LEU A 54 -2.39 -2.17 12.88
CA LEU A 54 -3.62 -2.90 13.19
C LEU A 54 -4.61 -2.02 13.99
N ASP A 55 -4.12 -1.29 14.99
CA ASP A 55 -4.92 -0.37 15.78
C ASP A 55 -5.50 0.77 14.93
N LEU A 56 -4.68 1.36 14.05
CA LEU A 56 -5.13 2.40 13.13
C LEU A 56 -6.17 1.88 12.13
N GLN A 57 -5.99 0.67 11.61
CA GLN A 57 -6.98 0.03 10.72
C GLN A 57 -8.32 -0.11 11.43
N LEU A 58 -8.34 -0.65 12.66
CA LEU A 58 -9.55 -0.81 13.46
C LEU A 58 -10.23 0.54 13.75
N ALA A 59 -9.46 1.57 14.09
CA ALA A 59 -9.99 2.90 14.36
C ALA A 59 -10.66 3.52 13.12
N LEU A 60 -10.07 3.32 11.93
CA LEU A 60 -10.61 3.82 10.67
C LEU A 60 -11.84 3.04 10.19
N GLU A 61 -11.87 1.72 10.41
CA GLU A 61 -13.03 0.86 10.09
C GLU A 61 -14.26 1.22 10.94
N THR A 62 -14.04 1.54 12.22
CA THR A 62 -15.11 1.90 13.16
C THR A 62 -15.61 3.34 12.99
N HIS A 63 -14.78 4.24 12.45
CA HIS A 63 -15.10 5.66 12.28
C HIS A 63 -14.80 6.17 10.86
N PRO A 64 -15.59 5.76 9.83
CA PRO A 64 -15.33 6.11 8.44
C PRO A 64 -15.38 7.62 8.14
N ALA A 65 -15.96 8.43 9.04
CA ALA A 65 -15.94 9.88 8.96
C ALA A 65 -14.53 10.48 9.03
N LEU A 66 -13.57 9.81 9.69
CA LEU A 66 -12.18 10.27 9.77
C LEU A 66 -11.47 10.18 8.41
N LEU A 67 -11.85 9.23 7.56
CA LEU A 67 -11.36 9.15 6.18
C LEU A 67 -11.94 10.27 5.30
N ARG A 68 -13.21 10.63 5.51
CA ARG A 68 -13.86 11.71 4.74
C ARG A 68 -13.25 13.09 5.00
N GLN A 69 -12.68 13.34 6.19
CA GLN A 69 -11.98 14.60 6.52
C GLN A 69 -10.72 14.82 5.67
N GLN A 70 -10.06 13.76 5.20
CA GLN A 70 -8.86 13.87 4.34
C GLN A 70 -9.20 14.00 2.85
N GLN A 71 -10.45 13.80 2.45
CA GLN A 71 -10.86 13.91 1.06
C GLN A 71 -11.38 15.33 0.79
N PRO A 72 -10.87 16.05 -0.23
CA PRO A 72 -11.50 17.27 -0.70
C PRO A 72 -12.98 17.02 -0.97
N PRO A 73 -13.87 18.00 -0.74
CA PRO A 73 -15.29 17.82 -1.02
C PRO A 73 -15.45 17.29 -2.46
N PRO A 74 -16.25 16.24 -2.67
CA PRO A 74 -16.47 15.71 -4.01
C PRO A 74 -17.00 16.86 -4.88
N PRO A 75 -16.44 17.10 -6.08
CA PRO A 75 -17.03 18.07 -7.00
C PRO A 75 -18.49 17.69 -7.19
N ALA A 76 -19.38 18.68 -7.07
CA ALA A 76 -20.83 18.49 -7.14
C ALA A 76 -21.17 17.60 -8.33
N LEU A 77 -21.70 16.41 -8.04
CA LEU A 77 -22.08 15.43 -9.04
C LEU A 77 -23.12 16.08 -9.95
N LEU A 78 -22.75 16.23 -11.22
CA LEU A 78 -23.70 16.43 -12.30
C LEU A 78 -24.67 15.23 -12.28
N PRO A 79 -25.99 15.43 -12.45
CA PRO A 79 -26.92 14.31 -12.40
C PRO A 79 -26.68 13.39 -13.60
N GLY A 80 -26.22 12.17 -13.33
CA GLY A 80 -26.28 11.06 -14.28
C GLY A 80 -24.95 10.40 -14.63
N SER A 81 -24.50 9.45 -13.81
CA SER A 81 -24.19 8.08 -14.25
C SER A 81 -23.44 7.33 -13.16
N CYS A 82 -24.03 6.22 -12.71
CA CYS A 82 -23.32 5.14 -12.05
C CYS A 82 -22.37 4.48 -13.07
N PRO A 83 -21.24 3.91 -12.63
CA PRO A 83 -21.32 2.48 -12.44
C PRO A 83 -20.69 1.99 -11.14
N ALA A 84 -21.20 0.82 -10.74
CA ALA A 84 -20.82 -0.05 -9.65
C ALA A 84 -19.32 -0.06 -9.32
N GLY A 85 -19.04 -0.09 -8.01
CA GLY A 85 -17.73 -0.42 -7.47
C GLY A 85 -17.26 -1.77 -8.01
N THR A 86 -16.06 -1.79 -8.56
CA THR A 86 -15.31 -3.00 -8.83
C THR A 86 -14.89 -3.61 -7.49
N PRO A 87 -15.39 -4.81 -7.12
CA PRO A 87 -14.86 -5.51 -5.96
C PRO A 87 -13.39 -5.87 -6.25
N ARG A 88 -12.51 -5.63 -5.28
CA ARG A 88 -11.11 -6.04 -5.37
C ARG A 88 -11.06 -7.55 -5.56
N THR A 89 -10.55 -8.00 -6.70
CA THR A 89 -10.34 -9.42 -6.98
C THR A 89 -9.35 -9.98 -5.94
N PRO A 90 -9.70 -11.02 -5.18
CA PRO A 90 -8.76 -11.62 -4.23
C PRO A 90 -7.57 -12.23 -4.98
N LEU A 91 -6.38 -12.20 -4.36
CA LEU A 91 -5.13 -12.74 -4.89
C LEU A 91 -5.23 -14.21 -5.38
N THR A 92 -6.23 -14.95 -4.92
CA THR A 92 -6.57 -16.30 -5.37
C THR A 92 -6.96 -16.38 -6.86
N ALA A 93 -7.53 -15.32 -7.43
CA ALA A 93 -8.01 -15.33 -8.82
C ALA A 93 -6.89 -15.38 -9.87
N LEU A 94 -5.65 -14.99 -9.51
CA LEU A 94 -4.50 -15.03 -10.42
C LEU A 94 -3.71 -16.34 -10.35
N ASN A 95 -4.04 -17.25 -9.44
CA ASN A 95 -3.36 -18.56 -9.30
C ASN A 95 -4.04 -19.70 -10.07
N THR A 96 -5.23 -19.48 -10.64
CA THR A 96 -5.87 -20.49 -11.50
C THR A 96 -5.41 -20.29 -12.93
N ASP A 97 -4.35 -21.00 -13.30
CA ASP A 97 -3.90 -21.19 -14.68
C ASP A 97 -5.07 -21.72 -15.54
N PRO A 98 -5.51 -21.00 -16.60
CA PRO A 98 -6.34 -21.61 -17.62
C PRO A 98 -5.40 -22.43 -18.52
N VAL A 99 -5.29 -23.73 -18.25
CA VAL A 99 -4.74 -24.69 -19.20
C VAL A 99 -5.68 -24.74 -20.42
N ARG A 100 -5.49 -23.77 -21.32
CA ARG A 100 -6.25 -23.64 -22.56
C ARG A 100 -5.67 -24.67 -23.54
N GLY A 101 -6.40 -25.77 -23.65
CA GLY A 101 -5.97 -26.93 -24.41
C GLY A 101 -5.88 -26.73 -25.93
N SER A 102 -5.02 -27.62 -26.48
CA SER A 102 -4.99 -28.18 -27.83
C SER A 102 -4.25 -27.44 -28.94
N VAL A 103 -3.10 -28.00 -29.36
CA VAL A 103 -2.80 -28.44 -30.74
C VAL A 103 -1.39 -29.09 -30.82
N ASN A 104 -1.39 -30.43 -30.85
CA ASN A 104 -0.49 -31.41 -31.51
C ASN A 104 1.02 -31.15 -31.70
N LYS A 105 1.86 -32.03 -31.10
CA LYS A 105 2.94 -32.83 -31.75
C LYS A 105 3.58 -33.83 -30.75
N PRO A 106 3.75 -35.13 -31.08
CA PRO A 106 4.51 -36.06 -30.26
C PRO A 106 5.99 -36.04 -30.67
N GLY A 107 6.87 -35.67 -29.75
CA GLY A 107 8.32 -35.71 -29.97
C GLY A 107 9.01 -34.54 -29.26
N ASP A 108 9.39 -34.73 -28.01
CA ASP A 108 10.79 -35.04 -27.69
C ASP A 108 10.97 -35.13 -26.18
N SER A 109 11.58 -36.23 -25.78
CA SER A 109 11.92 -36.62 -24.42
C SER A 109 12.92 -35.65 -23.79
N ILE A 110 12.67 -35.17 -22.57
CA ILE A 110 13.74 -34.71 -21.68
C ILE A 110 13.53 -35.32 -20.30
N LEU A 111 14.24 -36.42 -20.08
CA LEU A 111 14.43 -37.11 -18.81
C LEU A 111 15.11 -36.16 -17.82
N CYS A 112 14.39 -35.69 -16.80
CA CYS A 112 14.99 -34.97 -15.68
C CYS A 112 15.87 -35.93 -14.87
N ARG A 113 17.18 -35.70 -14.92
CA ARG A 113 18.15 -36.23 -13.95
C ARG A 113 18.20 -35.33 -12.73
#